data_AF-A0A7Y5UW38-F1
#
_entry.id   AF-A0A7Y5UW38-F1
#
_cell.length_a   1.000
_cell.length_b   1.000
_cell.length_c   1.000
_cell.angle_alpha   90.00
_cell.angle_beta   90.00
_cell.angle_gamma   90.00
#
_symmetry.space_group_name_H-M   'P 1'
#
loop_
_entity.id
_entity.type
_entity.pdbx_description
1 polymer ?
#
loop_
_entity_poly.entity_id
_entity_poly.type
_entity_poly.pdbx_seq_one_letter_code
_entity_poly.pdbx_strand_id
1 'polypeptide(L)'
;MRALLIVLSLLTVPAVVAEPVVGEATLPLGEGELRWRRGEGLTLRYREQRLWLPGGSDLVLHDPAWTTQHWNSSNYPPTGELQRDGQRHLLTLVYEGGGMAATQTISAEPNGRFGIVWRLRQDNWQPASLQLTVAKPAEAFLAGAQFEATVGGKPVSGTIPEVFDPKRKQPVAGATAMVFRSLFGTVDLKASEPLAVYDYEKRNGAFWLGFDRPLPRGEEQTFSLSG
;
A
#
# COMPACT_ATOMS: atom_id res chain seq x y z
N MET A 1 18.84 -15.77 -60.93
CA MET A 1 18.01 -14.72 -60.30
C MET A 1 17.21 -15.35 -59.17
N ARG A 2 17.50 -15.03 -57.90
CA ARG A 2 16.72 -15.49 -56.73
C ARG A 2 16.13 -14.26 -56.06
N ALA A 3 14.81 -14.18 -56.00
CA ALA A 3 14.10 -13.14 -55.27
C ALA A 3 14.10 -13.47 -53.77
N LEU A 4 14.58 -12.52 -52.96
CA LEU A 4 14.57 -12.58 -51.50
C LEU A 4 13.23 -12.01 -51.03
N LEU A 5 12.39 -12.86 -50.42
CA LEU A 5 11.13 -12.45 -49.79
C LEU A 5 11.45 -12.01 -48.36
N ILE A 6 11.37 -10.71 -48.07
CA ILE A 6 11.46 -10.19 -46.70
C ILE A 6 10.05 -10.23 -46.13
N VAL A 7 9.82 -11.15 -45.18
CA VAL A 7 8.60 -11.18 -44.37
C VAL A 7 8.77 -10.17 -43.25
N LEU A 8 8.15 -8.99 -43.37
CA LEU A 8 7.99 -8.06 -42.26
C LEU A 8 6.94 -8.62 -41.30
N SER A 9 7.39 -9.24 -40.22
CA SER A 9 6.53 -9.57 -39.09
C SER A 9 6.23 -8.28 -38.33
N LEU A 10 5.05 -7.69 -38.54
CA LEU A 10 4.52 -6.61 -37.71
C LEU A 10 4.26 -7.17 -36.31
N LEU A 11 5.14 -6.86 -35.36
CA LEU A 11 4.89 -7.06 -33.94
C LEU A 11 3.73 -6.15 -33.51
N THR A 12 2.51 -6.68 -33.53
CA THR A 12 1.38 -6.07 -32.84
C THR A 12 1.64 -6.18 -31.34
N VAL A 13 2.16 -5.12 -30.72
CA VAL A 13 2.14 -5.00 -29.26
C VAL A 13 0.67 -4.81 -28.89
N PRO A 14 0.06 -5.72 -28.12
CA PRO A 14 -1.32 -5.54 -27.69
C PRO A 14 -1.42 -4.21 -26.96
N ALA A 15 -2.36 -3.36 -27.38
CA ALA A 15 -2.62 -2.10 -26.70
C ALA A 15 -3.04 -2.41 -25.25
N VAL A 16 -2.36 -1.82 -24.29
CA VAL A 16 -2.79 -1.85 -22.88
C VAL A 16 -4.09 -1.05 -22.83
N VAL A 17 -5.22 -1.75 -22.66
CA VAL A 17 -6.53 -1.11 -22.51
C VAL A 17 -6.65 -0.67 -21.06
N ALA A 18 -6.79 0.63 -20.87
CA ALA A 18 -7.12 1.26 -19.60
C ALA A 18 -8.63 1.31 -19.44
N GLU A 19 -9.13 0.67 -18.38
CA GLU A 19 -10.55 0.67 -18.04
C GLU A 19 -10.79 1.61 -16.84
N PRO A 20 -11.61 2.65 -16.97
CA PRO A 20 -11.95 3.51 -15.84
C PRO A 20 -12.70 2.70 -14.78
N VAL A 21 -12.31 2.86 -13.52
CA VAL A 21 -12.90 2.16 -12.38
C VAL A 21 -13.84 3.10 -11.65
N VAL A 22 -15.13 2.81 -11.75
CA VAL A 22 -16.18 3.58 -11.05
C VAL A 22 -16.46 2.93 -9.70
N GLY A 23 -15.55 3.12 -8.75
CA GLY A 23 -15.80 2.89 -7.33
C GLY A 23 -15.30 1.57 -6.74
N GLU A 24 -14.98 0.55 -7.54
CA GLU A 24 -14.42 -0.70 -7.01
C GLU A 24 -13.63 -1.46 -8.08
N ALA A 25 -12.49 -2.05 -7.69
CA ALA A 25 -11.72 -2.97 -8.51
C ALA A 25 -11.28 -4.19 -7.70
N THR A 26 -11.27 -5.36 -8.34
CA THR A 26 -10.71 -6.60 -7.79
C THR A 26 -9.59 -7.09 -8.69
N LEU A 27 -8.45 -7.37 -8.09
CA LEU A 27 -7.25 -7.84 -8.75
C LEU A 27 -6.90 -9.23 -8.20
N PRO A 28 -6.75 -10.25 -9.07
CA PRO A 28 -6.33 -11.57 -8.63
C PRO A 28 -4.90 -11.54 -8.08
N LEU A 29 -4.65 -12.28 -7.00
CA LEU A 29 -3.35 -12.36 -6.33
C LEU A 29 -3.09 -13.78 -5.81
N GLY A 30 -2.49 -14.65 -6.62
CA GLY A 30 -2.27 -16.04 -6.24
C GLY A 30 -3.58 -16.77 -5.91
N GLU A 31 -3.66 -17.35 -4.71
CA GLU A 31 -4.89 -17.96 -4.16
C GLU A 31 -5.82 -16.95 -3.47
N GLY A 32 -5.61 -15.66 -3.71
CA GLY A 32 -6.33 -14.56 -3.07
C GLY A 32 -6.71 -13.45 -4.03
N GLU A 33 -7.14 -12.34 -3.46
CA GLU A 33 -7.55 -11.14 -4.18
C GLU A 33 -7.18 -9.85 -3.42
N LEU A 34 -6.80 -8.84 -4.18
CA LEU A 34 -6.73 -7.46 -3.75
C LEU A 34 -7.98 -6.74 -4.23
N ARG A 35 -8.75 -6.19 -3.30
CA ARG A 35 -9.94 -5.41 -3.61
C ARG A 35 -9.72 -3.97 -3.19
N TRP A 36 -9.96 -3.04 -4.08
CA TRP A 36 -10.07 -1.63 -3.77
C TRP A 36 -11.52 -1.19 -3.87
N ARG A 37 -12.00 -0.40 -2.91
CA ARG A 37 -13.30 0.26 -2.99
C ARG A 37 -13.22 1.71 -2.57
N ARG A 38 -13.85 2.59 -3.36
CA ARG A 38 -13.89 4.03 -3.14
C ARG A 38 -14.54 4.32 -1.79
N GLY A 39 -13.82 5.09 -0.96
CA GLY A 39 -14.24 5.43 0.41
C GLY A 39 -13.92 4.36 1.47
N GLU A 40 -13.58 3.14 1.06
CA GLU A 40 -13.22 2.02 1.96
C GLU A 40 -11.75 1.61 1.87
N GLY A 41 -11.05 1.98 0.79
CA GLY A 41 -9.63 1.72 0.59
C GLY A 41 -9.33 0.30 0.09
N LEU A 42 -8.11 -0.17 0.37
CA LEU A 42 -7.65 -1.50 -0.03
C LEU A 42 -7.99 -2.57 1.01
N THR A 43 -8.35 -3.74 0.51
CA THR A 43 -8.54 -4.98 1.27
C THR A 43 -7.75 -6.07 0.58
N LEU A 44 -6.99 -6.85 1.36
CA LEU A 44 -6.29 -8.03 0.88
C LEU A 44 -6.92 -9.26 1.54
N ARG A 45 -7.34 -10.22 0.70
CA ARG A 45 -7.79 -11.53 1.13
C ARG A 45 -6.87 -12.59 0.54
N TYR A 46 -6.48 -13.55 1.35
CA TYR A 46 -5.78 -14.74 0.91
C TYR A 46 -6.59 -15.95 1.32
N ARG A 47 -7.09 -16.71 0.34
CA ARG A 47 -8.18 -17.68 0.55
C ARG A 47 -9.38 -16.98 1.20
N GLU A 48 -10.01 -17.60 2.18
CA GLU A 48 -11.14 -17.01 2.91
C GLU A 48 -10.75 -16.01 4.01
N GLN A 49 -9.45 -15.78 4.23
CA GLN A 49 -8.95 -14.98 5.35
C GLN A 49 -8.61 -13.55 4.91
N ARG A 50 -9.00 -12.58 5.74
CA ARG A 50 -8.61 -11.18 5.53
C ARG A 50 -7.22 -10.97 6.09
N LEU A 51 -6.28 -10.60 5.24
CA LEU A 51 -4.95 -10.18 5.65
C LEU A 51 -4.93 -8.71 6.01
N TRP A 52 -5.61 -7.87 5.22
CA TRP A 52 -5.76 -6.43 5.47
C TRP A 52 -7.24 -6.05 5.58
N LEU A 53 -7.53 -5.15 6.52
CA LEU A 53 -8.84 -4.55 6.72
C LEU A 53 -9.02 -3.34 5.79
N PRO A 54 -10.26 -3.03 5.37
CA PRO A 54 -10.55 -1.81 4.62
C PRO A 54 -10.09 -0.56 5.41
N GLY A 55 -9.29 0.28 4.77
CA GLY A 55 -8.81 1.56 5.27
C GLY A 55 -9.58 2.74 4.67
N GLY A 56 -10.45 3.39 5.44
CA GLY A 56 -11.15 4.60 4.96
C GLY A 56 -10.25 5.80 4.65
N SER A 57 -9.07 5.89 5.29
CA SER A 57 -8.07 6.95 5.05
C SER A 57 -6.67 6.34 4.91
N ASP A 58 -6.10 6.39 3.71
CA ASP A 58 -4.75 5.89 3.45
C ASP A 58 -3.71 7.00 3.60
N LEU A 59 -4.11 8.27 3.43
CA LEU A 59 -3.21 9.42 3.37
C LEU A 59 -3.79 10.59 4.19
N VAL A 60 -3.00 11.12 5.13
CA VAL A 60 -3.39 12.28 5.94
C VAL A 60 -2.23 13.26 6.05
N LEU A 61 -2.50 14.56 5.92
CA LEU A 61 -1.52 15.62 6.18
C LEU A 61 -1.91 16.40 7.42
N HIS A 62 -0.91 16.66 8.25
CA HIS A 62 -1.00 17.43 9.48
C HIS A 62 0.02 18.56 9.50
N ASP A 63 -0.15 19.50 10.41
CA ASP A 63 0.96 20.33 10.87
C ASP A 63 1.96 19.46 11.66
N PRO A 64 3.24 19.86 11.78
CA PRO A 64 4.24 19.05 12.49
C PRO A 64 3.96 18.82 13.97
N ALA A 65 3.17 19.69 14.60
CA ALA A 65 2.77 19.54 15.99
C ALA A 65 1.55 18.61 16.17
N TRP A 66 1.00 18.07 15.07
CA TRP A 66 -0.16 17.17 15.07
C TRP A 66 -1.40 17.77 15.74
N THR A 67 -1.56 19.08 15.64
CA THR A 67 -2.69 19.82 16.22
C THR A 67 -3.82 20.04 15.22
N THR A 68 -3.47 20.08 13.94
CA THR A 68 -4.35 20.43 12.82
C THR A 68 -4.18 19.40 11.71
N GLN A 69 -5.29 18.82 11.28
CA GLN A 69 -5.32 18.04 10.04
C GLN A 69 -5.56 18.99 8.87
N HIS A 70 -4.59 19.11 7.97
CA HIS A 70 -4.67 19.94 6.77
C HIS A 70 -5.47 19.26 5.65
N TRP A 71 -5.30 17.94 5.50
CA TRP A 71 -5.88 17.18 4.40
C TRP A 71 -6.05 15.70 4.78
N ASN A 72 -7.05 15.02 4.20
CA ASN A 72 -7.29 13.59 4.41
C ASN A 72 -7.93 12.96 3.17
N SER A 73 -7.43 11.79 2.74
CA SER A 73 -7.89 11.10 1.53
C SER A 73 -9.37 10.70 1.56
N SER A 74 -9.97 10.54 2.74
CA SER A 74 -11.41 10.27 2.85
C SER A 74 -12.27 11.42 2.34
N ASN A 75 -11.79 12.66 2.45
CA ASN A 75 -12.49 13.85 1.97
C ASN A 75 -12.27 14.09 0.47
N TYR A 76 -11.27 13.42 -0.12
CA TYR A 76 -10.86 13.54 -1.50
C TYR A 76 -10.72 12.14 -2.11
N PRO A 77 -11.83 11.41 -2.28
CA PRO A 77 -11.80 10.03 -2.73
C PRO A 77 -11.23 9.96 -4.16
N PRO A 78 -10.30 9.04 -4.43
CA PRO A 78 -9.58 9.03 -5.71
C PRO A 78 -10.48 8.55 -6.85
N THR A 79 -10.06 8.87 -8.07
CA THR A 79 -10.49 8.19 -9.30
C THR A 79 -9.56 7.02 -9.58
N GLY A 80 -10.08 5.97 -10.22
CA GLY A 80 -9.31 4.76 -10.49
C GLY A 80 -9.28 4.39 -11.97
N GLU A 81 -8.19 3.76 -12.39
CA GLU A 81 -8.01 3.17 -13.71
C GLU A 81 -7.35 1.80 -13.56
N LEU A 82 -7.96 0.77 -14.14
CA LEU A 82 -7.45 -0.59 -14.15
C LEU A 82 -6.86 -0.89 -15.52
N GLN A 83 -5.61 -1.34 -15.54
CA GLN A 83 -4.91 -1.81 -16.72
C GLN A 83 -4.51 -3.27 -16.54
N ARG A 84 -4.34 -3.97 -17.66
CA ARG A 84 -3.77 -5.31 -17.71
C ARG A 84 -2.52 -5.29 -18.58
N ASP A 85 -1.40 -5.72 -18.00
CA ASP A 85 -0.13 -5.91 -18.69
C ASP A 85 0.23 -7.39 -18.67
N GLY A 86 -0.18 -8.11 -19.71
CA GLY A 86 -0.12 -9.56 -19.75
C GLY A 86 -0.97 -10.19 -18.64
N GLN A 87 -0.30 -10.83 -17.68
CA GLN A 87 -0.94 -11.45 -16.50
C GLN A 87 -0.96 -10.52 -15.27
N ARG A 88 -0.25 -9.39 -15.33
CA ARG A 88 -0.20 -8.41 -14.24
C ARG A 88 -1.40 -7.48 -14.32
N HIS A 89 -2.06 -7.28 -13.20
CA HIS A 89 -3.11 -6.26 -13.05
C HIS A 89 -2.51 -5.02 -12.42
N LEU A 90 -2.88 -3.85 -12.92
CA LEU A 90 -2.41 -2.55 -12.43
C LEU A 90 -3.60 -1.62 -12.16
N LEU A 91 -3.83 -1.29 -10.91
CA LEU A 91 -4.81 -0.28 -10.51
C LEU A 91 -4.08 1.02 -10.17
N THR A 92 -4.35 2.08 -10.91
CA THR A 92 -3.84 3.42 -10.61
C THR A 92 -4.97 4.24 -10.01
N LEU A 93 -4.74 4.81 -8.83
CA LEU A 93 -5.64 5.69 -8.11
C LEU A 93 -5.05 7.10 -8.08
N VAL A 94 -5.83 8.09 -8.48
CA VAL A 94 -5.41 9.50 -8.53
C VAL A 94 -6.23 10.30 -7.52
N TYR A 95 -5.53 10.93 -6.58
CA TYR A 95 -6.09 11.82 -5.58
C TYR A 95 -5.75 13.25 -5.98
N GLU A 96 -6.76 14.05 -6.27
CA GLU A 96 -6.61 15.45 -6.63
C GLU A 96 -7.52 16.32 -5.76
N GLY A 97 -6.98 17.44 -5.29
CA GLY A 97 -7.74 18.50 -4.65
C GLY A 97 -7.25 18.85 -3.26
N GLY A 98 -7.75 19.99 -2.76
CA GLY A 98 -7.42 20.49 -1.43
C GLY A 98 -5.98 20.95 -1.25
N GLY A 99 -5.14 20.97 -2.30
CA GLY A 99 -3.71 21.28 -2.21
C GLY A 99 -2.76 20.10 -2.19
N MET A 100 -3.32 18.88 -2.31
CA MET A 100 -2.58 17.63 -2.44
C MET A 100 -2.78 17.04 -3.84
N ALA A 101 -1.71 16.51 -4.40
CA ALA A 101 -1.73 15.62 -5.55
C ALA A 101 -1.04 14.31 -5.15
N ALA A 102 -1.75 13.19 -5.32
CA ALA A 102 -1.16 11.87 -5.09
C ALA A 102 -1.59 10.87 -6.15
N THR A 103 -0.68 9.95 -6.47
CA THR A 103 -0.97 8.77 -7.27
C THR A 103 -0.57 7.53 -6.49
N GLN A 104 -1.48 6.57 -6.37
CA GLN A 104 -1.20 5.24 -5.85
C GLN A 104 -1.35 4.23 -6.98
N THR A 105 -0.27 3.55 -7.33
CA THR A 105 -0.27 2.47 -8.31
C THR A 105 -0.13 1.14 -7.58
N ILE A 106 -1.12 0.28 -7.70
CA ILE A 106 -1.17 -1.06 -7.12
C ILE A 106 -1.00 -2.06 -8.24
N SER A 107 -0.06 -2.98 -8.11
CA SER A 107 0.05 -4.13 -9.00
C SER A 107 -0.19 -5.43 -8.27
N ALA A 108 -0.84 -6.38 -8.95
CA ALA A 108 -1.05 -7.74 -8.46
C ALA A 108 -0.68 -8.74 -9.56
N GLU A 109 -0.05 -9.84 -9.17
CA GLU A 109 0.37 -10.92 -10.05
C GLU A 109 -0.26 -12.27 -9.64
N PRO A 110 -0.52 -13.18 -10.59
CA PRO A 110 -1.08 -14.51 -10.29
C PRO A 110 -0.15 -15.42 -9.47
N ASN A 111 1.11 -15.06 -9.29
CA ASN A 111 2.06 -15.79 -8.44
C ASN A 111 2.00 -15.36 -6.97
N GLY A 112 1.08 -14.45 -6.61
CA GLY A 112 0.92 -13.93 -5.25
C GLY A 112 1.74 -12.69 -4.94
N ARG A 113 2.52 -12.16 -5.89
CA ARG A 113 3.28 -10.92 -5.72
C ARG A 113 2.43 -9.69 -5.92
N PHE A 114 2.66 -8.66 -5.11
CA PHE A 114 2.04 -7.36 -5.27
C PHE A 114 3.04 -6.22 -5.09
N GLY A 115 2.64 -5.04 -5.55
CA GLY A 115 3.38 -3.80 -5.37
C GLY A 115 2.43 -2.63 -5.17
N ILE A 116 2.84 -1.67 -4.36
CA ILE A 116 2.15 -0.40 -4.16
C ILE A 116 3.21 0.69 -4.30
N VAL A 117 3.00 1.61 -5.22
CA VAL A 117 3.86 2.79 -5.41
C VAL A 117 3.02 4.03 -5.18
N TRP A 118 3.50 4.91 -4.31
CA TRP A 118 2.92 6.21 -4.06
C TRP A 118 3.82 7.29 -4.66
N ARG A 119 3.22 8.27 -5.34
CA ARG A 119 3.83 9.57 -5.68
C ARG A 119 3.00 10.65 -5.03
N LEU A 120 3.64 11.51 -4.24
CA LEU A 120 2.99 12.42 -3.31
C LEU A 120 3.58 13.82 -3.46
N ARG A 121 2.73 14.83 -3.60
CA ARG A 121 3.14 16.23 -3.62
C ARG A 121 2.05 17.09 -3.00
N GLN A 122 2.45 18.10 -2.22
CA GLN A 122 1.55 19.14 -1.72
C GLN A 122 2.10 20.52 -2.04
N ASP A 123 1.22 21.47 -2.35
CA ASP A 123 1.60 22.82 -2.78
C ASP A 123 1.12 23.94 -1.85
N ASN A 124 0.41 23.60 -0.75
CA ASN A 124 -0.34 24.57 0.04
C ASN A 124 0.21 24.83 1.44
N TRP A 125 0.91 23.87 2.05
CA TRP A 125 1.25 23.93 3.47
C TRP A 125 2.75 23.93 3.70
N GLN A 126 3.21 24.73 4.65
CA GLN A 126 4.59 24.70 5.10
C GLN A 126 4.68 25.18 6.55
N PRO A 127 5.20 24.36 7.47
CA PRO A 127 5.58 22.94 7.32
C PRO A 127 4.37 21.99 7.26
N ALA A 128 4.55 20.77 6.73
CA ALA A 128 3.53 19.71 6.72
C ALA A 128 4.15 18.34 7.03
N SER A 129 3.41 17.52 7.76
CA SER A 129 3.75 16.13 8.09
C SER A 129 2.74 15.18 7.48
N LEU A 130 3.24 14.23 6.72
CA LEU A 130 2.52 13.14 6.10
C LEU A 130 2.39 11.97 7.07
N GLN A 131 1.18 11.45 7.21
CA GLN A 131 0.87 10.11 7.70
C GLN A 131 0.40 9.26 6.52
N LEU A 132 1.15 8.20 6.18
CA LEU A 132 0.79 7.26 5.13
C LEU A 132 0.49 5.88 5.71
N THR A 133 -0.77 5.48 5.65
CA THR A 133 -1.23 4.11 5.92
C THR A 133 -1.05 3.29 4.67
N VAL A 134 -0.13 2.34 4.70
CA VAL A 134 0.07 1.44 3.55
C VAL A 134 -0.84 0.23 3.66
N ALA A 135 -1.07 -0.26 4.88
CA ALA A 135 -2.02 -1.33 5.15
C ALA A 135 -2.58 -1.23 6.58
N LYS A 136 -3.74 -1.85 6.80
CA LYS A 136 -4.27 -2.15 8.13
C LYS A 136 -4.33 -3.66 8.31
N PRO A 137 -3.23 -4.31 8.73
CA PRO A 137 -3.24 -5.75 8.92
C PRO A 137 -4.37 -6.18 9.85
N ALA A 138 -5.08 -7.24 9.48
CA ALA A 138 -6.13 -7.81 10.30
C ALA A 138 -5.53 -8.35 11.59
N GLU A 139 -6.14 -8.04 12.73
CA GLU A 139 -5.72 -8.54 14.03
C GLU A 139 -5.67 -10.07 14.04
N ALA A 140 -6.70 -10.73 13.50
CA ALA A 140 -6.73 -12.18 13.39
C ALA A 140 -5.51 -12.75 12.64
N PHE A 141 -4.96 -12.02 11.66
CA PHE A 141 -3.74 -12.45 10.96
C PHE A 141 -2.47 -12.21 11.77
N LEU A 142 -2.36 -11.07 12.47
CA LEU A 142 -1.14 -10.68 13.18
C LEU A 142 -1.04 -11.21 14.60
N ALA A 143 -2.13 -11.44 15.31
CA ALA A 143 -2.12 -11.90 16.69
C ALA A 143 -1.37 -13.25 16.78
N GLY A 144 -0.30 -13.30 17.60
CA GLY A 144 0.55 -14.48 17.74
C GLY A 144 1.50 -14.74 16.55
N ALA A 145 1.50 -13.89 15.51
CA ALA A 145 2.36 -14.06 14.35
C ALA A 145 3.84 -13.88 14.73
N GLN A 146 4.69 -14.75 14.19
CA GLN A 146 6.13 -14.54 14.23
C GLN A 146 6.51 -13.47 13.21
N PHE A 147 7.47 -12.62 13.56
CA PHE A 147 8.03 -11.66 12.62
C PHE A 147 9.55 -11.74 12.57
N GLU A 148 10.07 -11.50 11.37
CA GLU A 148 11.46 -11.16 11.10
C GLU A 148 11.47 -9.81 10.40
N ALA A 149 12.39 -8.91 10.75
CA ALA A 149 12.47 -7.58 10.18
C ALA A 149 13.92 -7.12 10.03
N THR A 150 14.16 -6.16 9.13
CA THR A 150 15.45 -5.46 9.00
C THR A 150 15.29 -4.02 9.41
N VAL A 151 15.88 -3.61 10.54
CA VAL A 151 15.83 -2.26 11.10
C VAL A 151 17.22 -1.65 11.08
N GLY A 152 17.40 -0.53 10.37
CA GLY A 152 18.71 0.10 10.21
C GLY A 152 19.80 -0.86 9.69
N GLY A 153 19.42 -1.79 8.81
CA GLY A 153 20.31 -2.82 8.24
C GLY A 153 20.59 -4.01 9.16
N LYS A 154 19.99 -4.09 10.35
CA LYS A 154 20.18 -5.20 11.30
C LYS A 154 18.94 -6.09 11.38
N PRO A 155 19.10 -7.42 11.42
CA PRO A 155 17.99 -8.33 11.63
C PRO A 155 17.43 -8.17 13.04
N VAL A 156 16.10 -8.19 13.15
CA VAL A 156 15.32 -8.20 14.39
C VAL A 156 14.22 -9.23 14.22
N SER A 157 13.88 -9.97 15.27
CA SER A 157 12.79 -10.94 15.22
C SER A 157 12.03 -10.98 16.53
N GLY A 158 10.82 -11.51 16.49
CA GLY A 158 10.00 -11.71 17.67
C GLY A 158 8.62 -12.23 17.34
N THR A 159 7.70 -12.04 18.29
CA THR A 159 6.30 -12.43 18.14
C THR A 159 5.41 -11.22 18.40
N ILE A 160 4.39 -11.06 17.55
CA ILE A 160 3.30 -10.13 17.80
C ILE A 160 2.44 -10.73 18.91
N PRO A 161 2.12 -9.99 19.99
CA PRO A 161 1.29 -10.51 21.07
C PRO A 161 -0.04 -11.07 20.55
N GLU A 162 -0.53 -12.15 21.18
CA GLU A 162 -1.87 -12.68 20.87
C GLU A 162 -2.99 -11.74 21.32
N VAL A 163 -2.73 -10.96 22.36
CA VAL A 163 -3.64 -9.97 22.91
C VAL A 163 -2.99 -8.60 22.80
N PHE A 164 -3.76 -7.63 22.35
CA PHE A 164 -3.42 -6.22 22.35
C PHE A 164 -2.76 -5.78 23.68
N ASP A 165 -1.61 -5.09 23.61
CA ASP A 165 -0.93 -4.52 24.78
C ASP A 165 -0.84 -2.99 24.66
N PRO A 166 -1.65 -2.21 25.43
CA PRO A 166 -1.66 -0.75 25.34
C PRO A 166 -0.32 -0.10 25.71
N LYS A 167 0.58 -0.83 26.38
CA LYS A 167 1.91 -0.32 26.73
C LYS A 167 2.91 -0.48 25.59
N ARG A 168 2.65 -1.38 24.63
CA ARG A 168 3.52 -1.64 23.47
C ARG A 168 3.03 -0.86 22.26
N LYS A 169 3.59 0.34 22.05
CA LYS A 169 3.11 1.24 20.99
C LYS A 169 3.44 0.77 19.56
N GLN A 170 4.53 0.03 19.37
CA GLN A 170 5.02 -0.40 18.05
C GLN A 170 5.69 -1.77 18.15
N PRO A 171 5.07 -2.86 17.67
CA PRO A 171 5.71 -4.17 17.66
C PRO A 171 6.98 -4.22 16.82
N VAL A 172 7.03 -3.45 15.72
CA VAL A 172 8.17 -3.27 14.81
C VAL A 172 8.23 -1.80 14.40
N ALA A 173 9.41 -1.17 14.46
CA ALA A 173 9.60 0.21 14.07
C ALA A 173 10.86 0.41 13.22
N GLY A 174 10.74 1.21 12.15
CA GLY A 174 11.86 1.54 11.27
C GLY A 174 12.35 0.38 10.38
N ALA A 175 11.45 -0.54 10.02
CA ALA A 175 11.79 -1.71 9.22
C ALA A 175 11.60 -1.46 7.71
N THR A 176 12.59 -1.83 6.91
CA THR A 176 12.51 -1.76 5.43
C THR A 176 12.21 -3.11 4.79
N ALA A 177 12.37 -4.20 5.54
CA ALA A 177 11.94 -5.54 5.16
C ALA A 177 11.29 -6.20 6.37
N MET A 178 10.17 -6.89 6.17
CA MET A 178 9.43 -7.61 7.22
C MET A 178 8.87 -8.90 6.64
N VAL A 179 8.93 -9.98 7.41
CA VAL A 179 8.23 -11.23 7.12
C VAL A 179 7.34 -11.54 8.30
N PHE A 180 6.04 -11.61 8.07
CA PHE A 180 5.05 -12.06 9.05
C PHE A 180 4.63 -13.48 8.75
N ARG A 181 4.68 -14.37 9.74
CA ARG A 181 4.25 -15.76 9.64
C ARG A 181 3.18 -16.03 10.68
N SER A 182 1.99 -16.37 10.22
CA SER A 182 0.85 -16.75 11.06
C SER A 182 0.30 -18.11 10.66
N LEU A 183 -0.72 -18.58 11.37
CA LEU A 183 -1.44 -19.81 11.01
C LEU A 183 -2.16 -19.71 9.66
N PHE A 184 -2.37 -18.50 9.14
CA PHE A 184 -3.11 -18.24 7.90
C PHE A 184 -2.21 -18.07 6.67
N GLY A 185 -0.91 -17.88 6.88
CA GLY A 185 0.04 -17.72 5.77
C GLY A 185 1.29 -16.93 6.15
N THR A 186 2.08 -16.61 5.13
CA THR A 186 3.28 -15.77 5.24
C THR A 186 3.14 -14.57 4.32
N VAL A 187 3.52 -13.40 4.81
CA VAL A 187 3.62 -12.16 4.02
C VAL A 187 5.04 -11.65 4.16
N ASP A 188 5.79 -11.62 3.05
CA ASP A 188 7.07 -10.91 2.92
C ASP A 188 6.77 -9.51 2.40
N LEU A 189 7.38 -8.49 3.01
CA LEU A 189 7.20 -7.09 2.68
C LEU A 189 8.57 -6.43 2.54
N LYS A 190 8.74 -5.65 1.47
CA LYS A 190 9.90 -4.78 1.26
C LYS A 190 9.43 -3.38 0.94
N ALA A 191 9.97 -2.40 1.65
CA ALA A 191 9.63 -1.01 1.54
C ALA A 191 10.86 -0.17 1.18
N SER A 192 10.68 0.86 0.36
CA SER A 192 11.76 1.82 0.06
C SER A 192 12.04 2.77 1.21
N GLU A 193 11.15 2.85 2.20
CA GLU A 193 11.26 3.69 3.38
C GLU A 193 11.03 2.86 4.65
N PRO A 194 11.61 3.25 5.79
CA PRO A 194 11.37 2.58 7.06
C PRO A 194 9.89 2.64 7.47
N LEU A 195 9.26 1.48 7.62
CA LEU A 195 7.89 1.33 8.10
C LEU A 195 7.86 1.01 9.59
N ALA A 196 6.75 1.33 10.23
CA ALA A 196 6.42 0.84 11.55
C ALA A 196 5.05 0.15 11.53
N VAL A 197 4.97 -0.94 12.29
CA VAL A 197 3.69 -1.52 12.71
C VAL A 197 3.33 -0.84 14.01
N TYR A 198 2.24 -0.09 14.00
CA TYR A 198 1.72 0.59 15.18
C TYR A 198 0.57 -0.22 15.76
N ASP A 199 0.52 -0.24 17.07
CA ASP A 199 -0.55 -0.85 17.84
C ASP A 199 -1.34 0.26 18.56
N TYR A 200 -2.44 0.71 17.95
CA TYR A 200 -3.17 1.91 18.36
C TYR A 200 -4.47 1.57 19.11
N GLU A 201 -4.44 1.64 20.46
CA GLU A 201 -5.64 1.53 21.32
C GLU A 201 -6.77 2.47 20.88
N LYS A 202 -6.41 3.72 20.55
CA LYS A 202 -7.35 4.82 20.28
C LYS A 202 -8.02 4.76 18.90
N ARG A 203 -7.68 3.79 18.05
CA ARG A 203 -8.27 3.63 16.70
C ARG A 203 -8.93 2.27 16.52
N ASN A 204 -9.72 1.85 17.51
CA ASN A 204 -10.56 0.64 17.50
C ASN A 204 -9.77 -0.69 17.45
N GLY A 205 -8.58 -0.76 18.07
CA GLY A 205 -7.86 -2.02 18.24
C GLY A 205 -7.28 -2.64 16.96
N ALA A 206 -7.06 -1.84 15.91
CA ALA A 206 -6.48 -2.33 14.67
C ALA A 206 -4.97 -2.02 14.58
N PHE A 207 -4.20 -2.99 14.12
CA PHE A 207 -2.82 -2.77 13.71
C PHE A 207 -2.77 -1.88 12.46
N TRP A 208 -1.73 -1.05 12.41
CA TRP A 208 -1.50 -0.16 11.30
C TRP A 208 -0.08 -0.31 10.80
N LEU A 209 0.10 -0.43 9.48
CA LEU A 209 1.41 -0.50 8.86
C LEU A 209 1.61 0.72 7.95
N GLY A 210 2.67 1.47 8.19
CA GLY A 210 2.99 2.65 7.40
C GLY A 210 4.09 3.48 8.04
N PHE A 211 4.10 4.79 7.79
CA PHE A 211 5.05 5.72 8.39
C PHE A 211 4.50 7.14 8.48
N ASP A 212 5.19 7.96 9.26
CA ASP A 212 5.00 9.40 9.32
C ASP A 212 6.30 10.13 8.93
N ARG A 213 6.22 11.19 8.11
CA ARG A 213 7.41 11.98 7.69
C ARG A 213 7.04 13.41 7.25
N PRO A 214 8.00 14.36 7.21
CA PRO A 214 7.77 15.64 6.56
C PRO A 214 7.47 15.49 5.06
N LEU A 215 6.52 16.27 4.56
CA LEU A 215 6.24 16.45 3.13
C LEU A 215 6.42 17.93 2.75
N PRO A 216 7.61 18.34 2.28
CA PRO A 216 7.88 19.73 1.93
C PRO A 216 6.98 20.25 0.80
N ARG A 217 6.80 21.57 0.78
CA ARG A 217 5.96 22.24 -0.22
C ARG A 217 6.63 22.19 -1.59
N GLY A 218 5.87 21.75 -2.59
CA GLY A 218 6.31 21.71 -4.00
C GLY A 218 7.25 20.55 -4.35
N GLU A 219 7.63 19.73 -3.37
CA GLU A 219 8.48 18.56 -3.59
C GLU A 219 7.62 17.31 -3.83
N GLU A 220 7.94 16.58 -4.91
CA GLU A 220 7.38 15.25 -5.14
C GLU A 220 8.22 14.21 -4.38
N GLN A 221 7.55 13.34 -3.64
CA GLN A 221 8.15 12.21 -2.95
C GLN A 221 7.55 10.90 -3.47
N THR A 222 8.40 9.89 -3.61
CA THR A 222 7.99 8.55 -4.02
C THR A 222 8.23 7.55 -2.91
N PHE A 223 7.26 6.68 -2.67
CA PHE A 223 7.35 5.56 -1.75
C PHE A 223 6.89 4.28 -2.46
N SER A 224 7.45 3.13 -2.08
CA SER A 224 7.06 1.82 -2.62
C SER A 224 7.06 0.75 -1.55
N LEU A 225 6.06 -0.12 -1.60
CA LEU A 225 5.95 -1.38 -0.87
C LEU A 225 5.77 -2.52 -1.87
N SER A 226 6.40 -3.67 -1.66
CA SER A 226 6.16 -4.89 -2.42
C SER A 226 6.09 -6.10 -1.50
N GLY A 227 5.35 -7.13 -1.91
CA GLY A 227 5.30 -8.43 -1.24
C GLY A 227 4.99 -9.58 -2.19
#